data_AF-A0AAV0XZ50-F1
#
_entry.id   AF-A0AAV0XZ50-F1
#
_cell.length_a   1.000
_cell.length_b   1.000
_cell.length_c   1.000
_cell.angle_alpha   90.00
_cell.angle_beta   90.00
_cell.angle_gamma   90.00
#
_symmetry.space_group_name_H-M   'P 1'
#
loop_
_entity.id
_entity.type
_entity.pdbx_description
1 polymer ?
#
loop_
_entity_poly.entity_id
_entity_poly.type
_entity_poly.pdbx_seq_one_letter_code
_entity_poly.pdbx_strand_id
1 'polypeptide(L)'
;MREYSDSEFEKKLMLLKNTHGLIKSLSAWCFERHEHYKSIISVWFNAIKKARIEKRLTLFYLANDVIHNSKKSNYKFIDGWATTIQKSIPYVR
;
A
#
# COMPACT_ATOMS: atom_id res chain seq x y z
N MET A 1 20.89 7.84 -2.95
CA MET A 1 19.41 7.81 -2.85
C MET A 1 18.93 6.53 -3.53
N ARG A 2 18.16 5.65 -2.86
CA ARG A 2 17.57 4.49 -3.54
C ARG A 2 16.35 4.96 -4.32
N GLU A 3 16.46 5.00 -5.64
CA GLU A 3 15.36 5.31 -6.54
C GLU A 3 14.19 4.35 -6.30
N TYR A 4 12.97 4.88 -6.35
CA TYR A 4 11.75 4.08 -6.28
C TYR A 4 11.60 3.25 -7.56
N SER A 5 11.21 1.97 -7.42
CA SER A 5 10.86 1.11 -8.54
C SER A 5 9.59 0.32 -8.24
N ASP A 6 8.64 0.34 -9.17
CA ASP A 6 7.39 -0.43 -9.11
C ASP A 6 7.66 -1.92 -8.87
N SER A 7 8.65 -2.48 -9.56
CA SER A 7 9.06 -3.89 -9.43
C SER A 7 9.62 -4.22 -8.05
N GLU A 8 10.35 -3.28 -7.41
CA GLU A 8 10.84 -3.48 -6.05
C GLU A 8 9.67 -3.48 -5.07
N PHE A 9 8.72 -2.56 -5.24
CA PHE A 9 7.55 -2.47 -4.38
C PHE A 9 6.64 -3.70 -4.55
N GLU A 10 6.40 -4.18 -5.77
CA GLU A 10 5.63 -5.41 -6.03
C GLU A 10 6.26 -6.61 -5.30
N LYS A 11 7.59 -6.76 -5.37
CA LYS A 11 8.31 -7.80 -4.61
C LYS A 11 8.11 -7.67 -3.10
N LYS A 12 8.18 -6.45 -2.55
CA LYS A 12 7.93 -6.21 -1.11
C LYS A 12 6.50 -6.58 -0.72
N LEU A 13 5.50 -6.25 -1.55
CA LEU A 13 4.10 -6.63 -1.32
C LEU A 13 3.93 -8.15 -1.35
N MET A 14 4.57 -8.85 -2.28
CA MET A 14 4.53 -10.31 -2.37
C MET A 14 5.14 -10.99 -1.13
N LEU A 15 6.22 -10.43 -0.58
CA LEU A 15 6.89 -10.95 0.62
C LEU A 15 6.24 -10.51 1.95
N LEU A 16 5.33 -9.53 1.93
CA LEU A 16 4.69 -8.98 3.13
C LEU A 16 3.94 -10.06 3.94
N LYS A 17 4.34 -10.33 5.17
CA LYS A 17 3.57 -11.24 6.06
C LYS A 17 2.58 -10.44 6.90
N ASN A 18 1.56 -11.13 7.41
CA ASN A 18 0.57 -10.56 8.33
C ASN A 18 1.16 -10.34 9.73
N THR A 19 2.24 -9.57 9.83
CA THR A 19 2.90 -9.21 11.09
C THR A 19 2.98 -7.70 11.20
N HIS A 20 2.64 -7.18 12.38
CA HIS A 20 2.58 -5.74 12.62
C HIS A 20 3.93 -5.04 12.30
N GLY A 21 5.06 -5.67 12.63
CA GLY A 21 6.39 -5.13 12.34
C GLY A 21 6.69 -4.93 10.85
N LEU A 22 6.35 -5.92 10.01
CA LEU A 22 6.59 -5.82 8.56
C LEU A 22 5.64 -4.84 7.89
N ILE A 23 4.36 -4.82 8.31
CA ILE A 23 3.36 -3.87 7.82
C ILE A 23 3.81 -2.44 8.13
N LYS A 24 4.22 -2.17 9.38
CA LYS A 24 4.67 -0.84 9.79
C LYS A 24 5.96 -0.41 9.08
N SER A 25 6.92 -1.32 8.91
CA SER A 25 8.16 -1.04 8.18
C SER A 25 7.88 -0.70 6.71
N LEU A 26 7.00 -1.44 6.05
CA LEU A 26 6.64 -1.16 4.66
C LEU A 26 5.80 0.11 4.52
N SER A 27 4.94 0.41 5.50
CA SER A 27 4.19 1.67 5.56
C SER A 27 5.12 2.89 5.65
N ALA A 28 6.13 2.83 6.53
CA ALA A 28 7.16 3.87 6.62
C ALA A 28 7.94 4.03 5.30
N TRP A 29 8.28 2.92 4.63
CA TRP A 29 8.94 2.95 3.33
C TRP A 29 8.10 3.66 2.25
N CYS A 30 6.77 3.43 2.25
CA CYS A 30 5.84 4.14 1.36
C CYS A 30 5.77 5.64 1.67
N PHE A 31 5.82 5.99 2.96
CA PHE A 31 5.79 7.38 3.42
C PHE A 31 7.06 8.16 3.04
N GLU A 32 8.24 7.55 3.19
CA GLU A 32 9.51 8.14 2.71
C GLU A 32 9.50 8.42 1.20
N ARG A 33 8.67 7.70 0.43
CA ARG A 33 8.57 7.78 -1.03
C ARG A 33 7.25 8.37 -1.49
N HIS A 34 6.65 9.21 -0.66
CA HIS A 34 5.35 9.84 -0.92
C HIS A 34 5.34 10.67 -2.21
N GLU A 35 6.47 11.15 -2.71
CA GLU A 35 6.58 11.81 -4.03
C GLU A 35 6.05 10.92 -5.18
N HIS A 36 6.20 9.59 -5.05
CA HIS A 36 5.74 8.60 -6.03
C HIS A 36 4.41 7.92 -5.64
N TYR A 37 3.58 8.56 -4.78
CA TYR A 37 2.36 7.96 -4.24
C TYR A 37 1.42 7.37 -5.30
N LYS A 38 1.31 8.00 -6.48
CA LYS A 38 0.44 7.51 -7.57
C LYS A 38 0.85 6.11 -8.03
N SER A 39 2.16 5.88 -8.15
CA SER A 39 2.71 4.60 -8.56
C SER A 39 2.55 3.55 -7.46
N ILE A 40 2.81 3.94 -6.20
CA ILE A 40 2.60 3.09 -5.02
C ILE A 40 1.15 2.58 -4.96
N ILE A 41 0.18 3.48 -5.11
CA ILE A 41 -1.24 3.15 -5.09
C ILE A 41 -1.60 2.20 -6.26
N SER A 42 -1.08 2.47 -7.46
CA SER A 42 -1.31 1.66 -8.66
C SER A 42 -0.77 0.23 -8.49
N VAL A 43 0.47 0.09 -8.03
CA VAL A 43 1.11 -1.22 -7.80
C VAL A 43 0.40 -1.98 -6.69
N TRP A 44 0.01 -1.31 -5.60
CA TRP A 44 -0.79 -1.92 -4.54
C TRP A 44 -2.13 -2.45 -5.06
N PHE A 45 -2.82 -1.67 -5.90
CA PHE A 45 -4.09 -2.09 -6.48
C PHE A 45 -3.94 -3.31 -7.40
N ASN A 46 -2.89 -3.33 -8.23
CA ASN A 46 -2.57 -4.49 -9.06
C ASN A 46 -2.23 -5.72 -8.22
N ALA A 47 -1.53 -5.55 -7.09
CA ALA A 47 -1.27 -6.64 -6.16
C ALA A 47 -2.57 -7.19 -5.54
N ILE A 48 -3.54 -6.34 -5.16
CA ILE A 48 -4.85 -6.79 -4.65
C ILE A 48 -5.58 -7.67 -5.68
N LYS A 49 -5.60 -7.25 -6.96
CA LYS A 49 -6.25 -8.00 -8.04
C LYS A 49 -5.68 -9.41 -8.20
N LYS A 50 -4.36 -9.55 -8.10
CA LYS A 50 -3.63 -10.82 -8.27
C LYS A 50 -3.57 -11.67 -6.99
N ALA A 51 -3.69 -11.07 -5.81
CA ALA A 51 -3.50 -11.74 -4.53
C ALA A 51 -4.65 -12.69 -4.18
N ARG A 52 -4.34 -13.73 -3.39
CA ARG A 52 -5.33 -14.60 -2.72
C ARG A 52 -5.99 -13.86 -1.55
N ILE A 53 -7.19 -14.28 -1.16
CA ILE A 53 -8.02 -13.66 -0.11
C ILE A 53 -7.23 -13.39 1.18
N GLU A 54 -6.48 -14.38 1.69
CA GLU A 54 -5.67 -14.25 2.91
C GLU A 54 -4.63 -13.12 2.83
N LYS A 55 -4.02 -12.97 1.65
CA LYS A 55 -3.02 -11.95 1.37
C LYS A 55 -3.65 -10.57 1.18
N ARG A 56 -4.85 -10.50 0.59
CA ARG A 56 -5.59 -9.24 0.39
C ARG A 56 -5.83 -8.54 1.73
N LEU A 57 -6.23 -9.27 2.77
CA LEU A 57 -6.41 -8.67 4.11
C LEU A 57 -5.12 -8.01 4.62
N THR A 58 -3.97 -8.67 4.46
CA THR A 58 -2.67 -8.12 4.84
C THR A 58 -2.33 -6.84 4.07
N LEU A 59 -2.62 -6.81 2.77
CA LEU A 59 -2.41 -5.64 1.92
C LEU A 59 -3.35 -4.48 2.31
N PHE A 60 -4.56 -4.77 2.79
CA PHE A 60 -5.47 -3.76 3.35
C PHE A 60 -4.97 -3.19 4.69
N TYR A 61 -4.37 -4.01 5.55
CA TYR A 61 -3.73 -3.49 6.76
C TYR A 61 -2.60 -2.52 6.45
N LEU A 62 -1.79 -2.80 5.42
CA LEU A 62 -0.80 -1.85 4.92
C LEU A 62 -1.45 -0.54 4.46
N ALA A 63 -2.50 -0.61 3.63
CA ALA A 63 -3.17 0.59 3.13
C ALA A 63 -3.76 1.44 4.28
N ASN A 64 -4.36 0.79 5.29
CA ASN A 64 -4.87 1.46 6.48
C ASN A 64 -3.78 2.21 7.25
N ASP A 65 -2.63 1.57 7.46
CA ASP A 65 -1.49 2.18 8.15
C ASP A 65 -0.92 3.37 7.37
N VAL A 66 -0.77 3.22 6.04
CA VAL A 66 -0.32 4.32 5.15
C VAL A 66 -1.29 5.49 5.20
N ILE A 67 -2.61 5.26 5.06
CA ILE A 67 -3.63 6.32 5.13
C ILE A 67 -3.60 7.03 6.48
N HIS A 68 -3.49 6.27 7.58
CA HIS A 68 -3.45 6.84 8.92
C HIS A 68 -2.24 7.74 9.14
N ASN A 69 -1.04 7.31 8.71
CA ASN A 69 0.17 8.14 8.78
C ASN A 69 0.09 9.35 7.84
N SER A 70 -0.48 9.18 6.65
CA SER A 70 -0.65 10.27 5.69
C SER A 70 -1.57 11.38 6.21
N LYS A 71 -2.63 11.01 6.95
CA LYS A 71 -3.53 11.95 7.64
C LYS A 71 -2.80 12.78 8.69
N LYS A 72 -1.92 12.16 9.50
CA LYS A 72 -1.14 12.87 10.53
C LYS A 72 -0.21 13.94 9.94
N SER A 73 0.33 13.68 8.76
CA SER A 73 1.25 14.60 8.07
C SER A 73 0.59 15.50 7.02
N ASN A 74 -0.75 15.47 6.94
CA ASN A 74 -1.56 16.35 6.08
C ASN A 74 -1.19 16.31 4.58
N TYR A 75 -0.88 15.12 4.06
CA TYR A 75 -0.55 14.96 2.65
C TYR A 75 -1.78 14.85 1.75
N LYS A 76 -1.77 15.54 0.61
CA LYS A 76 -2.86 15.56 -0.39
C LYS A 76 -3.12 14.21 -1.10
N PHE A 77 -2.33 13.17 -0.87
CA PHE A 77 -2.49 11.89 -1.56
C PHE A 77 -3.49 10.92 -0.90
N ILE A 78 -4.09 11.31 0.23
CA ILE A 78 -5.12 10.52 0.93
C ILE A 78 -6.33 10.25 0.02
N ASP A 79 -6.71 11.21 -0.83
CA ASP A 79 -7.85 11.07 -1.75
C ASP A 79 -7.64 9.97 -2.80
N GLY A 80 -6.39 9.80 -3.26
CA GLY A 80 -6.01 8.73 -4.18
C GLY A 80 -6.18 7.35 -3.54
N TRP A 81 -5.82 7.21 -2.26
CA TRP A 81 -6.03 5.98 -1.50
C TRP A 81 -7.51 5.68 -1.29
N ALA A 82 -8.30 6.67 -0.87
CA ALA A 82 -9.74 6.48 -0.63
C ALA A 82 -10.47 5.94 -1.88
N THR A 83 -10.21 6.55 -3.05
CA THR A 83 -10.78 6.11 -4.33
C THR A 83 -10.34 4.70 -4.70
N THR A 84 -9.07 4.38 -4.49
CA THR A 84 -8.51 3.07 -4.87
C THR A 84 -8.98 1.96 -3.95
N ILE A 85 -9.16 2.25 -2.65
CA ILE A 85 -9.76 1.34 -1.67
C ILE A 85 -11.19 1.00 -2.08
N GLN A 86 -12.00 1.98 -2.45
CA GLN A 86 -13.37 1.71 -2.93
C GLN A 86 -13.38 0.79 -4.14
N LYS A 87 -12.47 1.02 -5.11
CA LYS A 87 -12.30 0.17 -6.29
C LYS A 87 -11.78 -1.23 -5.96
N SER A 88 -11.12 -1.42 -4.81
CA SER A 88 -10.54 -2.70 -4.43
C SER A 88 -11.48 -3.58 -3.59
N ILE A 89 -12.52 -3.00 -2.97
CA ILE A 89 -13.54 -3.73 -2.18
C ILE A 89 -14.13 -4.96 -2.89
N PRO A 90 -14.47 -4.93 -4.20
CA PRO A 90 -15.01 -6.10 -4.89
C PRO A 90 -14.07 -7.31 -4.88
N TYR A 91 -12.76 -7.09 -4.78
CA TYR A 91 -11.76 -8.15 -4.71
C TYR A 91 -11.57 -8.68 -3.28
N VAL A 92 -12.18 -8.09 -2.25
CA VAL A 92 -12.00 -8.57 -0.86
C VAL A 92 -12.92 -9.76 -0.56
N ARG A 93 -13.92 -10.00 -1.41
CA ARG A 93 -14.92 -11.07 -1.29
C ARG A 93 -14.46 -12.36 -1.95
#